data_AF-A0A2M8PK26-F1
#
_entry.id   AF-A0A2M8PK26-F1
#
_cell.length_a   1.000
_cell.length_b   1.000
_cell.length_c   1.000
_cell.angle_alpha   90.00
_cell.angle_beta   90.00
_cell.angle_gamma   90.00
#
_symmetry.space_group_name_H-M   'P 1'
#
loop_
_entity.id
_entity.type
_entity.pdbx_description
1 polymer ?
#
loop_
_entity_poly.entity_id
_entity_poly.type
_entity_poly.pdbx_seq_one_letter_code
_entity_poly.pdbx_strand_id
1 'polypeptide(L)'
;DTPFEVHFRKFVAEANHAIFDNGYSNKAMRCDALELPVTADLVYIDPPYFNQNGVGIDYRDFYHFLEGIVHYDDWATMIDHNSKHRRLKRQKSEWSSARTVLQSFENLVARHQNSILVVSYRNDGIPTQNEL
;
A
#
# COMPACT_ATOMS: atom_id res chain seq x y z
N ASP A 1 -27.22 -14.00 11.34
CA ASP A 1 -26.49 -12.86 10.77
C ASP A 1 -26.99 -11.55 11.29
N THR A 2 -26.04 -10.65 11.60
CA THR A 2 -26.33 -9.26 11.97
C THR A 2 -26.50 -8.44 10.67
N PRO A 3 -27.53 -7.58 10.54
CA PRO A 3 -27.75 -6.81 9.32
C PRO A 3 -26.59 -5.89 8.95
N PHE A 4 -26.39 -5.67 7.64
CA PHE A 4 -25.35 -4.77 7.11
C PHE A 4 -25.39 -3.39 7.78
N GLU A 5 -26.57 -2.78 7.93
CA GLU A 5 -26.71 -1.46 8.53
C GLU A 5 -26.14 -1.40 9.97
N VAL A 6 -26.36 -2.45 10.76
CA VAL A 6 -25.87 -2.53 12.14
C VAL A 6 -24.34 -2.56 12.15
N HIS A 7 -23.74 -3.40 11.30
CA HIS A 7 -22.28 -3.45 11.15
C HIS A 7 -21.71 -2.13 10.63
N PHE A 8 -22.32 -1.56 9.60
CA PHE A 8 -21.87 -0.32 8.98
C PHE A 8 -21.85 0.83 10.00
N ARG A 9 -22.95 1.05 10.73
CA ARG A 9 -23.01 2.11 11.76
C ARG A 9 -22.01 1.88 12.89
N LYS A 10 -21.83 0.63 13.32
CA LYS A 10 -20.82 0.27 14.34
C LYS A 10 -19.42 0.63 13.86
N PHE A 11 -19.02 0.20 12.67
CA PHE A 11 -17.67 0.45 12.15
C PHE A 11 -17.43 1.91 11.81
N VAL A 12 -18.45 2.66 11.37
CA VAL A 12 -18.35 4.12 11.20
C VAL A 12 -18.07 4.80 12.54
N ALA A 13 -18.77 4.40 13.61
CA ALA A 13 -18.53 4.95 14.94
C ALA A 13 -17.11 4.61 15.44
N GLU A 14 -16.65 3.37 15.24
CA GLU A 14 -15.30 2.93 15.59
C GLU A 14 -14.22 3.71 14.83
N ALA A 15 -14.37 3.86 13.51
CA ALA A 15 -13.44 4.61 12.67
C ALA A 15 -13.37 6.09 13.07
N ASN A 16 -14.52 6.73 13.36
CA ASN A 16 -14.55 8.12 13.79
C ASN A 16 -13.86 8.32 15.15
N HIS A 17 -13.96 7.36 16.07
CA HIS A 17 -13.23 7.42 17.34
C HIS A 17 -11.72 7.17 17.19
N ALA A 18 -11.28 6.54 16.10
CA ALA A 18 -9.87 6.37 15.79
C ALA A 18 -9.20 7.65 15.26
N ILE A 19 -9.98 8.69 14.96
CA ILE A 19 -9.46 10.01 14.58
C ILE A 19 -9.31 10.85 15.85
N PHE A 20 -8.06 11.08 16.26
CA PHE A 20 -7.74 11.87 17.45
C PHE A 20 -6.52 12.76 17.20
N ASP A 21 -6.43 13.83 17.98
CA ASP A 21 -5.23 14.66 18.04
C ASP A 21 -4.22 14.02 18.99
N ASN A 22 -3.04 13.68 18.48
CA ASN A 22 -1.96 13.12 19.29
C ASN A 22 -1.07 14.21 19.92
N GLY A 23 -1.33 15.49 19.64
CA GLY A 23 -0.56 16.64 20.13
C GLY A 23 0.73 16.91 19.36
N TYR A 24 0.97 16.22 18.23
CA TYR A 24 2.19 16.33 17.44
C TYR A 24 1.93 16.86 16.03
N SER A 25 2.96 17.45 15.42
CA SER A 25 2.93 17.88 14.02
C SER A 25 3.10 16.67 13.09
N ASN A 26 2.00 16.14 12.56
CA ASN A 26 2.01 15.04 11.60
C ASN A 26 1.99 15.58 10.15
N LYS A 27 2.71 14.93 9.24
CA LYS A 27 2.74 15.28 7.80
C LYS A 27 2.47 14.03 6.96
N ALA A 28 1.63 14.17 5.95
CA ALA A 28 1.41 13.16 4.91
C ALA A 28 1.92 13.71 3.58
N MET A 29 2.66 12.88 2.84
CA MET A 29 3.29 13.27 1.58
C MET A 29 2.99 12.22 0.51
N ARG A 30 2.77 12.69 -0.72
CA ARG A 30 2.68 11.84 -1.91
C ARG A 30 3.98 11.99 -2.70
N CYS A 31 4.90 11.04 -2.55
CA CYS A 31 6.15 10.98 -3.29
C CYS A 31 6.62 9.53 -3.41
N ASP A 32 7.65 9.30 -4.23
CA ASP A 32 8.39 8.04 -4.16
C ASP A 32 9.05 7.94 -2.77
N ALA A 33 8.99 6.75 -2.16
CA ALA A 33 9.58 6.51 -0.85
C ALA A 33 11.11 6.71 -0.88
N LEU A 34 11.76 6.46 -2.02
CA LEU A 34 13.19 6.68 -2.21
C LEU A 34 13.56 8.18 -2.26
N GLU A 35 12.60 9.02 -2.65
CA GLU A 35 12.78 10.48 -2.79
C GLU A 35 12.21 11.27 -1.60
N LEU A 36 11.75 10.59 -0.54
CA LEU A 36 11.16 11.25 0.62
C LEU A 36 12.15 12.28 1.21
N PRO A 37 11.83 13.58 1.29
CA PRO A 37 12.77 14.61 1.73
C PRO A 37 12.81 14.74 3.27
N VAL A 38 12.83 13.60 3.96
CA VAL A 38 12.78 13.49 5.42
C VAL A 38 13.77 12.44 5.89
N THR A 39 14.36 12.69 7.05
CA THR A 39 15.10 11.71 7.87
C THR A 39 14.33 11.44 9.14
N ALA A 40 14.33 10.20 9.60
CA ALA A 40 13.63 9.78 10.81
C ALA A 40 14.51 8.83 11.63
N ASP A 41 14.31 8.78 12.94
CA ASP A 41 15.02 7.82 13.81
C ASP A 41 14.50 6.39 13.60
N LEU A 42 13.21 6.24 13.26
CA LEU A 42 12.55 4.97 12.97
C LEU A 42 11.74 5.07 11.68
N VAL A 43 11.86 4.05 10.84
CA VAL A 43 11.09 3.91 9.59
C VAL A 43 10.35 2.57 9.61
N TYR A 44 9.02 2.65 9.55
CA TYR A 44 8.15 1.49 9.33
C TYR A 44 7.90 1.32 7.83
N ILE A 45 8.17 0.12 7.30
CA ILE A 45 8.10 -0.21 5.88
C ILE A 45 7.09 -1.33 5.69
N ASP A 46 6.03 -1.07 4.91
CA ASP A 46 5.03 -2.06 4.50
C ASP A 46 4.96 -2.07 2.96
N PRO A 47 5.88 -2.79 2.28
CA PRO A 47 5.97 -2.76 0.83
C PRO A 47 4.94 -3.71 0.19
N PRO A 48 4.63 -3.55 -1.11
CA PRO A 48 3.85 -4.54 -1.84
C PRO A 48 4.51 -5.92 -1.79
N TYR A 49 3.74 -6.95 -1.42
CA TYR A 49 4.25 -8.31 -1.28
C TYR A 49 4.02 -9.16 -2.52
N PHE A 50 5.05 -9.91 -2.90
CA PHE A 50 4.97 -11.03 -3.83
C PHE A 50 5.09 -12.32 -3.04
N ASN A 51 4.30 -13.33 -3.40
CA ASN A 51 4.61 -14.66 -2.91
C ASN A 51 5.85 -15.22 -3.62
N GLN A 52 6.40 -16.32 -3.12
CA GLN A 52 7.56 -17.02 -3.72
C GLN A 52 7.36 -17.41 -5.20
N ASN A 53 6.13 -17.53 -5.68
CA ASN A 53 5.83 -17.80 -7.10
C ASN A 53 5.86 -16.54 -7.97
N GLY A 54 6.26 -15.39 -7.42
CA GLY A 54 6.28 -14.11 -8.10
C GLY A 54 4.89 -13.56 -8.39
N VAL A 55 3.86 -14.02 -7.68
CA VAL A 55 2.49 -13.50 -7.78
C VAL A 55 2.30 -12.44 -6.71
N GLY A 56 2.28 -11.19 -7.15
CA GLY A 56 1.88 -10.05 -6.34
C GLY A 56 0.38 -9.83 -6.41
N ILE A 57 -0.19 -9.37 -5.30
CA ILE A 57 -1.56 -8.88 -5.27
C ILE A 57 -1.49 -7.36 -5.42
N ASP A 58 -1.91 -6.85 -6.57
CA ASP A 58 -2.09 -5.41 -6.75
C ASP A 58 -3.43 -5.01 -6.13
N TYR A 59 -3.38 -4.34 -4.98
CA TYR A 59 -4.59 -3.88 -4.29
C TYR A 59 -5.44 -2.95 -5.16
N ARG A 60 -4.83 -2.24 -6.12
CA ARG A 60 -5.53 -1.38 -7.07
C ARG A 60 -6.47 -2.16 -7.99
N ASP A 61 -6.30 -3.47 -8.12
CA ASP A 61 -7.24 -4.34 -8.83
C ASP A 61 -8.61 -4.44 -8.09
N PHE A 62 -8.67 -4.20 -6.77
CA PHE A 62 -9.91 -4.32 -5.97
C PHE A 62 -10.56 -2.97 -5.60
N TYR A 63 -9.78 -1.89 -5.56
CA TYR A 63 -10.23 -0.60 -5.00
C TYR A 63 -10.60 0.45 -6.05
N HIS A 64 -11.10 0.05 -7.22
CA HIS A 64 -11.47 1.02 -8.26
C HIS A 64 -12.55 2.01 -7.81
N PHE A 65 -13.38 1.67 -6.82
CA PHE A 65 -14.35 2.59 -6.21
C PHE A 65 -13.69 3.72 -5.42
N LEU A 66 -12.73 3.41 -4.53
CA LEU A 66 -12.04 4.41 -3.71
C LEU A 66 -11.20 5.34 -4.59
N GLU A 67 -10.44 4.76 -5.51
CA GLU A 67 -9.67 5.50 -6.52
C GLU A 67 -10.58 6.38 -7.38
N GLY A 68 -11.77 5.87 -7.72
CA GLY A 68 -12.78 6.60 -8.47
C GLY A 68 -13.33 7.82 -7.75
N ILE A 69 -13.48 7.79 -6.43
CA ILE A 69 -13.90 8.98 -5.65
C ILE A 69 -12.83 10.08 -5.74
N VAL A 70 -11.55 9.70 -5.75
CA VAL A 70 -10.43 10.65 -5.84
C VAL A 70 -10.30 11.23 -7.25
N HIS A 71 -10.55 10.42 -8.28
CA HIS A 71 -10.42 10.78 -9.69
C HIS A 71 -11.77 10.71 -10.42
N TYR A 72 -12.78 11.37 -9.87
CA TYR A 72 -14.19 11.18 -10.28
C TYR A 72 -14.43 11.44 -11.77
N ASP A 73 -13.88 12.54 -12.29
CA ASP A 73 -14.09 12.94 -13.69
C ASP A 73 -13.45 11.95 -14.68
N ASP A 74 -12.32 11.34 -14.30
CA ASP A 74 -11.57 10.42 -15.14
C ASP A 74 -11.92 8.95 -14.91
N TRP A 75 -12.70 8.64 -13.86
CA TRP A 75 -12.86 7.30 -13.33
C TRP A 75 -13.27 6.29 -14.41
N ALA A 76 -14.25 6.63 -15.25
CA ALA A 76 -14.72 5.77 -16.34
C ALA A 76 -13.60 5.41 -17.32
N THR A 77 -12.67 6.33 -17.59
CA THR A 77 -11.54 6.10 -18.51
C THR A 77 -10.48 5.20 -17.90
N MET A 78 -10.43 5.09 -16.57
CA MET A 78 -9.46 4.28 -15.84
C MET A 78 -9.88 2.82 -15.75
N ILE A 79 -11.14 2.48 -16.03
CA ILE A 79 -11.68 1.10 -15.90
C ILE A 79 -11.20 0.21 -17.06
N ASP A 80 -10.74 -0.99 -16.72
CA ASP A 80 -10.50 -2.09 -17.66
C ASP A 80 -11.79 -2.88 -17.85
N HIS A 81 -12.57 -2.50 -18.87
CA HIS A 81 -13.83 -3.14 -19.23
C HIS A 81 -13.68 -4.58 -19.76
N ASN A 82 -12.46 -5.03 -20.07
CA ASN A 82 -12.20 -6.41 -20.48
C ASN A 82 -12.00 -7.34 -19.27
N SER A 83 -11.84 -6.78 -18.07
CA SER A 83 -11.68 -7.55 -16.84
C SER A 83 -13.03 -7.97 -16.25
N LYS A 84 -13.12 -9.19 -15.72
CA LYS A 84 -14.35 -9.76 -15.14
C LYS A 84 -14.95 -8.89 -14.03
N HIS A 85 -14.11 -8.29 -13.20
CA HIS A 85 -14.50 -7.49 -12.04
C HIS A 85 -14.31 -5.98 -12.26
N ARG A 86 -14.11 -5.53 -13.51
CA ARG A 86 -13.97 -4.09 -13.87
C ARG A 86 -12.92 -3.34 -13.03
N ARG A 87 -11.77 -3.98 -12.80
CA ARG A 87 -10.61 -3.34 -12.15
C ARG A 87 -10.15 -2.10 -12.91
N LEU A 88 -9.25 -1.34 -12.30
CA LEU A 88 -8.52 -0.30 -13.01
C LEU A 88 -7.52 -0.89 -14.02
N LYS A 89 -7.22 -0.10 -15.05
CA LYS A 89 -6.13 -0.38 -15.99
C LYS A 89 -4.81 -0.44 -15.23
N ARG A 90 -4.10 -1.56 -15.38
CA ARG A 90 -2.82 -1.83 -14.68
C ARG A 90 -1.76 -0.81 -15.10
N GLN A 91 -1.00 -0.36 -14.11
CA GLN A 91 0.15 0.51 -14.31
C GLN A 91 1.43 -0.29 -14.02
N LYS A 92 2.50 0.00 -14.76
CA LYS A 92 3.80 -0.60 -14.47
C LYS A 92 4.37 0.05 -13.22
N SER A 93 4.92 -0.77 -12.33
CA SER A 93 5.65 -0.33 -11.13
C SER A 93 6.86 -1.23 -10.92
N GLU A 94 7.95 -0.69 -10.40
CA GLU A 94 9.11 -1.49 -9.98
C GLU A 94 8.72 -2.47 -8.86
N TRP A 95 7.68 -2.14 -8.09
CA TRP A 95 7.03 -3.00 -7.11
C TRP A 95 5.98 -3.94 -7.69
N SER A 96 5.82 -4.02 -9.02
CA SER A 96 4.84 -4.92 -9.68
C SER A 96 5.46 -6.21 -10.25
N SER A 97 6.76 -6.43 -10.05
CA SER A 97 7.50 -7.56 -10.62
C SER A 97 8.46 -8.18 -9.61
N ALA A 98 8.43 -9.52 -9.53
CA ALA A 98 9.34 -10.28 -8.68
C ALA A 98 10.83 -10.09 -9.03
N ARG A 99 11.14 -9.71 -10.29
CA ARG A 99 12.53 -9.45 -10.72
C ARG A 99 13.09 -8.14 -10.17
N THR A 100 12.22 -7.18 -9.89
CA THR A 100 12.58 -5.79 -9.53
C THR A 100 12.27 -5.49 -8.07
N VAL A 101 11.40 -6.27 -7.43
CA VAL A 101 11.00 -6.07 -6.04
C VAL A 101 12.17 -6.17 -5.06
N LEU A 102 13.09 -7.14 -5.26
CA LEU A 102 14.24 -7.31 -4.39
C LEU A 102 15.15 -6.06 -4.45
N GLN A 103 15.49 -5.61 -5.66
CA GLN A 103 16.29 -4.40 -5.85
C GLN A 103 15.60 -3.15 -5.29
N SER A 104 14.27 -3.05 -5.46
CA SER A 104 13.49 -1.93 -4.93
C SER A 104 13.52 -1.90 -3.40
N PHE A 105 13.45 -3.09 -2.79
CA PHE A 105 13.56 -3.25 -1.35
C PHE A 105 14.97 -2.92 -0.82
N GLU A 106 16.02 -3.41 -1.48
CA GLU A 106 17.41 -3.06 -1.16
C GLU A 106 17.66 -1.55 -1.23
N ASN A 107 17.16 -0.90 -2.28
CA ASN A 107 17.28 0.56 -2.44
C ASN A 107 16.59 1.30 -1.29
N LEU A 108 15.44 0.80 -0.82
CA LEU A 108 14.68 1.40 0.27
C LEU A 108 15.40 1.24 1.62
N VAL A 109 15.97 0.06 1.88
CA VAL A 109 16.82 -0.19 3.06
C VAL A 109 18.04 0.73 3.02
N ALA A 110 18.74 0.81 1.88
CA ALA A 110 19.91 1.67 1.71
C ALA A 110 19.58 3.15 1.93
N ARG A 111 18.42 3.61 1.42
CA ARG A 111 17.94 4.99 1.63
C ARG A 111 17.76 5.34 3.11
N HIS A 112 17.38 4.37 3.94
CA HIS A 112 17.07 4.55 5.35
C HIS A 112 18.05 3.85 6.30
N GLN A 113 19.26 3.51 5.82
CA GLN A 113 20.26 2.73 6.58
C GLN A 113 20.72 3.35 7.91
N ASN A 114 20.50 4.65 8.10
CA ASN A 114 20.84 5.37 9.34
C ASN A 114 19.68 5.41 10.36
N SER A 115 18.58 4.72 10.08
CA SER A 115 17.37 4.65 10.92
C SER A 115 17.19 3.24 11.49
N ILE A 116 16.39 3.12 12.56
CA ILE A 116 15.83 1.84 12.97
C ILE A 116 14.77 1.44 11.94
N LEU A 117 14.95 0.28 11.31
CA LEU A 117 14.01 -0.23 10.31
C LEU A 117 13.08 -1.27 10.93
N VAL A 118 11.77 -1.06 10.77
CA VAL A 118 10.75 -2.06 11.09
C VAL A 118 10.05 -2.43 9.79
N VAL A 119 10.22 -3.67 9.36
CA VAL A 119 9.68 -4.15 8.08
C VAL A 119 8.53 -5.10 8.38
N SER A 120 7.36 -4.79 7.82
CA SER A 120 6.25 -5.74 7.76
C SER A 120 6.62 -6.87 6.79
N TYR A 121 6.45 -8.12 7.22
CA TYR A 121 6.95 -9.30 6.51
C TYR A 121 5.89 -10.38 6.40
N ARG A 122 5.82 -11.02 5.22
CA ARG A 122 5.01 -12.21 4.98
C ARG A 122 5.91 -13.43 4.90
N ASN A 123 5.53 -14.50 5.61
CA ASN A 123 6.29 -15.76 5.61
C ASN A 123 6.49 -16.38 4.23
N ASP A 124 5.53 -16.18 3.31
CA ASP A 124 5.59 -16.65 1.93
C ASP A 124 6.09 -15.56 0.95
N GLY A 125 6.61 -14.45 1.48
CA GLY A 125 6.98 -13.25 0.76
C GLY A 125 8.33 -13.31 0.04
N ILE A 126 8.55 -12.35 -0.87
CA ILE A 126 9.85 -11.96 -1.41
C ILE A 126 10.13 -10.53 -0.91
N PRO A 127 11.30 -10.24 -0.31
CA PRO A 127 12.39 -11.17 0.07
C PRO A 127 11.93 -12.19 1.12
N THR A 128 12.64 -13.30 1.24
CA THR A 128 12.52 -14.27 2.35
C THR A 128 13.23 -13.76 3.60
N GLN A 129 12.95 -14.34 4.76
CA GLN A 129 13.59 -13.96 6.02
C GLN A 129 15.12 -14.05 6.00
N ASN A 130 15.70 -14.95 5.20
CA ASN A 130 17.16 -15.08 5.07
C ASN A 130 17.78 -14.03 4.11
N GLU A 131 16.95 -13.39 3.30
CA GLU A 131 17.35 -12.31 2.37
C GLU A 131 17.18 -10.91 3.00
N LEU A 132 16.62 -10.85 4.22
CA LEU A 132 16.50 -9.66 5.06
C LEU A 132 17.65 -9.58 6.07
#